data_AF-A0A2V5ZAP4-F1
#
_entry.id   AF-A0A2V5ZAP4-F1
#
_cell.length_a   1.000
_cell.length_b   1.000
_cell.length_c   1.000
_cell.angle_alpha   90.00
_cell.angle_beta   90.00
_cell.angle_gamma   90.00
#
_symmetry.space_group_name_H-M   'P 1'
#
loop_
_entity.id
_entity.type
_entity.pdbx_description
1 polymer ?
#
loop_
_entity_poly.entity_id
_entity_poly.type
_entity_poly.pdbx_seq_one_letter_code
_entity_poly.pdbx_strand_id
1 'polypeptide(L)'
;MMAHRSIKRRPRVVGVIASRADLERAVRMRRPPDLFELRLDRLAGMADQVENVLPKLRTPLIITARDPHEGGANKLRLRQRRDLLARFLNHADYMDVELRSARALRSLLTLAGMKNVRRIISLHYFKKTTSARI
;
A
#
# COMPACT_ATOMS: atom_id res chain seq x y z
N MET A 1 -3.33 -40.34 -5.19
CA MET A 1 -2.40 -39.21 -5.46
C MET A 1 -3.19 -38.12 -6.20
N MET A 2 -3.73 -37.13 -5.49
CA MET A 2 -4.51 -36.06 -6.14
C MET A 2 -3.56 -35.00 -6.70
N ALA A 3 -3.63 -34.79 -8.01
CA ALA A 3 -2.88 -33.76 -8.70
C ALA A 3 -3.29 -32.38 -8.16
N HIS A 4 -2.32 -31.64 -7.61
CA HIS A 4 -2.49 -30.23 -7.31
C HIS A 4 -2.75 -29.49 -8.63
N ARG A 5 -4.03 -29.26 -8.96
CA ARG A 5 -4.42 -28.35 -10.04
C ARG A 5 -3.86 -26.98 -9.70
N SER A 6 -2.80 -26.59 -10.42
CA SER A 6 -2.30 -25.22 -10.46
C SER A 6 -3.42 -24.33 -10.97
N ILE A 7 -4.14 -23.68 -10.04
CA ILE A 7 -5.02 -22.57 -10.39
C ILE A 7 -4.08 -21.48 -10.90
N LYS A 8 -4.02 -21.29 -12.23
CA LYS A 8 -3.31 -20.18 -12.86
C LYS A 8 -3.88 -18.88 -12.28
N ARG A 9 -3.22 -18.34 -11.24
CA ARG A 9 -3.58 -17.04 -10.67
C ARG A 9 -3.18 -16.00 -11.72
N ARG A 10 -4.18 -15.34 -12.31
CA ARG A 10 -3.92 -14.19 -13.19
C ARG A 10 -3.22 -13.10 -12.37
N PRO A 11 -2.26 -12.37 -12.95
CA PRO A 11 -1.77 -11.13 -12.34
C PRO A 11 -2.94 -10.21 -12.01
N ARG A 12 -2.84 -9.49 -10.89
CA ARG A 12 -3.84 -8.51 -10.47
C ARG A 12 -3.35 -7.10 -10.81
N VAL A 13 -4.26 -6.28 -11.31
CA VAL A 13 -4.00 -4.88 -11.63
C VAL A 13 -4.19 -4.04 -10.37
N VAL A 14 -3.21 -3.19 -10.07
CA VAL A 14 -3.26 -2.23 -8.97
C VAL A 14 -3.31 -0.82 -9.56
N GLY A 15 -4.37 -0.07 -9.27
CA GLY A 15 -4.45 1.36 -9.59
C GLY A 15 -3.89 2.20 -8.45
N VAL A 16 -3.04 3.17 -8.74
CA VAL A 16 -2.43 4.02 -7.70
C VAL A 16 -3.26 5.28 -7.51
N ILE A 17 -3.58 5.60 -6.25
CA ILE A 17 -4.18 6.86 -5.83
C ILE A 17 -3.10 7.68 -5.13
N ALA A 18 -2.64 8.75 -5.78
CA ALA A 18 -1.49 9.54 -5.37
C ALA A 18 -1.76 11.05 -5.31
N SER A 19 -2.99 11.46 -5.62
CA SER A 19 -3.45 12.85 -5.64
C SER A 19 -4.96 12.94 -5.41
N ARG A 20 -5.46 14.16 -5.19
CA ARG A 20 -6.91 14.45 -5.17
C ARG A 20 -7.60 14.03 -6.47
N ALA A 21 -7.01 14.33 -7.62
CA ALA A 21 -7.58 13.98 -8.91
C ALA A 21 -7.71 12.46 -9.09
N ASP A 22 -6.71 11.69 -8.63
CA ASP A 22 -6.78 10.22 -8.66
C ASP A 22 -7.91 9.70 -7.75
N LEU A 23 -8.05 10.27 -6.56
CA LEU A 23 -9.11 9.90 -5.61
C LEU A 23 -10.50 10.16 -6.20
N GLU A 24 -10.71 11.34 -6.76
CA GLU A 24 -11.98 11.68 -7.42
C GLU A 24 -12.27 10.81 -8.64
N ARG A 25 -11.22 10.41 -9.38
CA ARG A 25 -11.36 9.46 -10.50
C ARG A 25 -11.68 8.06 -10.02
N ALA A 26 -11.03 7.58 -8.95
CA ALA A 26 -11.25 6.25 -8.39
C ALA A 26 -12.70 6.07 -7.93
N VAL A 27 -13.27 7.06 -7.24
CA VAL A 27 -14.68 7.04 -6.78
C VAL A 27 -15.67 6.96 -7.93
N ARG A 28 -15.37 7.57 -9.09
CA ARG A 28 -16.27 7.61 -10.26
C ARG A 28 -16.02 6.48 -11.26
N MET A 29 -15.05 5.60 -10.98
CA MET A 29 -14.60 4.60 -11.95
C MET A 29 -15.63 3.47 -12.12
N ARG A 30 -16.19 3.33 -13.32
CA ARG A 30 -17.17 2.27 -13.64
C ARG A 30 -16.57 0.86 -13.63
N ARG A 31 -15.28 0.75 -13.95
CA ARG A 31 -14.52 -0.52 -14.00
C ARG A 31 -13.22 -0.34 -13.21
N PRO A 32 -13.25 -0.48 -11.88
CA PRO A 32 -12.06 -0.31 -11.05
C PRO A 32 -11.03 -1.43 -11.30
N PRO A 33 -9.74 -1.21 -10.95
CA PRO A 33 -8.72 -2.25 -10.92
C PRO A 33 -9.05 -3.34 -9.90
N ASP A 34 -8.26 -4.42 -9.86
CA ASP A 34 -8.43 -5.47 -8.85
C ASP A 34 -8.14 -4.94 -7.43
N LEU A 35 -7.22 -3.97 -7.28
CA LEU A 35 -6.89 -3.26 -6.03
C LEU A 35 -6.60 -1.78 -6.29
N PHE A 36 -6.76 -0.95 -5.26
CA PHE A 36 -6.13 0.38 -5.23
C PHE A 36 -4.96 0.42 -4.25
N GLU A 37 -3.88 1.10 -4.61
CA GLU A 37 -2.83 1.52 -3.67
C GLU A 37 -3.02 2.98 -3.28
N LEU A 38 -3.17 3.25 -1.99
CA LEU A 38 -3.13 4.59 -1.42
C LEU A 38 -1.68 4.96 -1.11
N ARG A 39 -1.10 5.87 -1.91
CA ARG A 39 0.22 6.46 -1.67
C ARG A 39 0.12 7.55 -0.61
N LEU A 40 0.02 7.14 0.65
CA LEU A 40 -0.12 8.02 1.82
C LEU A 40 1.02 9.03 1.94
N ASP A 41 2.22 8.68 1.47
CA ASP A 41 3.35 9.60 1.42
C ASP A 41 3.08 10.82 0.53
N ARG A 42 2.28 10.68 -0.52
CA ARG A 42 1.85 11.79 -1.41
C ARG A 42 0.59 12.49 -0.92
N LEU A 43 -0.26 11.76 -0.20
CA LEU A 43 -1.57 12.22 0.28
C LEU A 43 -1.55 12.80 1.70
N ALA A 44 -0.39 12.86 2.35
CA ALA A 44 -0.26 13.27 3.76
C ALA A 44 -0.94 14.61 4.10
N GLY A 45 -0.89 15.60 3.19
CA GLY A 45 -1.53 16.90 3.37
C GLY A 45 -3.05 16.92 3.22
N MET A 46 -3.67 15.78 2.88
CA MET A 46 -5.12 15.65 2.71
C MET A 46 -5.68 14.36 3.32
N ALA A 47 -5.03 13.85 4.38
CA ALA A 47 -5.38 12.57 4.99
C ALA A 47 -6.86 12.50 5.45
N ASP A 48 -7.39 13.59 6.02
CA ASP A 48 -8.79 13.66 6.45
C ASP A 48 -9.76 13.50 5.27
N GLN A 49 -9.48 14.18 4.15
CA GLN A 49 -10.28 14.10 2.95
C GLN A 49 -10.21 12.70 2.31
N VAL A 50 -9.05 12.06 2.35
CA VAL A 50 -8.90 10.67 1.87
C VAL A 50 -9.75 9.74 2.72
N GLU A 51 -9.60 9.80 4.05
CA GLU A 51 -10.31 8.94 5.00
C GLU A 51 -11.84 9.04 4.86
N ASN A 52 -12.37 10.26 4.71
CA ASN A 52 -13.80 10.50 4.51
C ASN A 52 -14.35 9.90 3.20
N VAL A 53 -13.50 9.62 2.22
CA VAL A 53 -13.89 9.12 0.90
C VAL A 53 -13.71 7.60 0.79
N LEU A 54 -12.91 6.97 1.65
CA LEU A 54 -12.65 5.52 1.60
C LEU A 54 -13.90 4.65 1.58
N PRO A 55 -14.98 4.93 2.34
CA PRO A 55 -16.20 4.12 2.26
C PRO A 55 -16.85 4.07 0.87
N LYS A 56 -16.51 5.02 -0.02
CA LYS A 56 -16.98 5.06 -1.41
C LYS A 56 -16.16 4.18 -2.35
N LEU A 57 -14.94 3.79 -1.95
CA LEU A 57 -14.10 2.88 -2.72
C LEU A 57 -14.56 1.43 -2.44
N ARG A 58 -15.03 0.73 -3.47
CA ARG A 58 -15.55 -0.65 -3.37
C ARG A 58 -14.50 -1.73 -3.65
N THR A 59 -13.24 -1.33 -3.75
CA THR A 59 -12.13 -2.17 -4.22
C THR A 59 -11.13 -2.32 -3.07
N PRO A 60 -10.52 -3.51 -2.88
CA PRO A 60 -9.54 -3.73 -1.84
C PRO A 60 -8.40 -2.72 -1.85
N LEU A 61 -7.96 -2.31 -0.66
CA LEU A 61 -6.98 -1.24 -0.49
C LEU A 61 -5.63 -1.77 -0.01
N ILE A 62 -4.57 -1.31 -0.67
CA ILE A 62 -3.19 -1.36 -0.19
C ILE A 62 -2.85 0.02 0.38
N ILE A 63 -2.45 0.10 1.65
CA ILE A 63 -1.90 1.31 2.22
C ILE A 63 -0.36 1.29 2.14
N THR A 64 0.20 2.37 1.60
CA THR A 64 1.65 2.51 1.40
C THR A 64 2.08 3.92 1.81
N ALA A 65 2.99 4.02 2.78
CA ALA A 65 3.70 5.26 3.07
C ALA A 65 5.17 5.07 2.64
N ARG A 66 5.47 5.31 1.37
CA ARG A 66 6.77 4.97 0.76
C ARG A 66 7.93 5.73 1.41
N ASP A 67 9.04 5.05 1.69
CA ASP A 67 10.29 5.68 2.19
C ASP A 67 10.89 6.63 1.14
N PRO A 68 11.32 7.86 1.49
CA PRO A 68 11.99 8.76 0.55
C PRO A 68 13.24 8.17 -0.14
N HIS A 69 13.99 7.31 0.56
CA HIS A 69 15.14 6.60 -0.01
C HIS A 69 14.74 5.49 -1.01
N GLU A 70 13.45 5.16 -1.09
CA GLU A 70 12.84 4.25 -2.06
C GLU A 70 11.77 5.01 -2.90
N GLY A 71 11.98 6.30 -3.17
CA GLY A 71 11.11 7.09 -4.07
C GLY A 71 9.81 7.60 -3.46
N GLY A 72 9.72 7.63 -2.14
CA GLY A 72 8.63 8.28 -1.41
C GLY A 72 8.65 9.81 -1.52
N ALA A 73 7.47 10.42 -1.50
CA ALA A 73 7.31 11.86 -1.56
C ALA A 73 7.33 12.52 -0.17
N ASN A 74 7.28 13.85 -0.15
CA ASN A 74 7.10 14.69 1.04
C ASN A 74 8.13 14.49 2.19
N LYS A 75 9.23 13.79 1.92
CA LYS A 75 10.36 13.56 2.85
C LYS A 75 9.89 13.10 4.25
N LEU A 76 8.84 12.28 4.30
CA LEU A 76 8.25 11.85 5.57
C LEU A 76 9.24 11.01 6.38
N ARG A 77 9.43 11.39 7.64
CA ARG A 77 10.22 10.61 8.61
C ARG A 77 9.51 9.31 8.94
N LEU A 78 10.26 8.32 9.41
CA LEU A 78 9.72 7.01 9.82
C LEU A 78 8.51 7.13 10.76
N ARG A 79 8.55 8.03 11.75
CA ARG A 79 7.43 8.26 12.67
C ARG A 79 6.17 8.73 11.93
N GLN A 80 6.29 9.71 11.04
CA GLN A 80 5.15 10.24 10.27
C GLN A 80 4.56 9.16 9.36
N ARG A 81 5.41 8.35 8.74
CA ARG A 81 4.99 7.21 7.90
C ARG A 81 4.24 6.16 8.72
N ARG A 82 4.76 5.82 9.91
CA ARG A 82 4.09 4.92 10.87
C ARG A 82 2.72 5.46 11.27
N ASP A 83 2.63 6.75 11.57
CA ASP A 83 1.39 7.38 12.03
C ASP A 83 0.32 7.38 10.92
N LEU A 84 0.72 7.64 9.67
CA LEU A 84 -0.17 7.48 8.50
C LEU A 84 -0.62 6.03 8.32
N LEU A 85 0.29 5.07 8.31
CA LEU A 85 -0.08 3.65 8.14
C LEU A 85 -1.00 3.17 9.28
N ALA A 86 -0.77 3.60 10.51
CA ALA A 86 -1.62 3.27 11.65
C ALA A 86 -3.02 3.87 11.54
N ARG A 87 -3.12 5.15 11.11
CA ARG A 87 -4.39 5.85 10.90
C ARG A 87 -5.28 5.11 9.90
N PHE A 88 -4.70 4.66 8.78
CA PHE A 88 -5.45 4.02 7.71
C PHE A 88 -5.61 2.50 7.88
N LEU A 89 -5.07 1.91 8.94
CA LEU A 89 -5.00 0.46 9.11
C LEU A 89 -6.37 -0.23 9.13
N ASN A 90 -7.38 0.40 9.73
CA ASN A 90 -8.74 -0.17 9.81
C ASN A 90 -9.49 -0.15 8.46
N HIS A 91 -8.96 0.58 7.47
CA HIS A 91 -9.58 0.70 6.14
C HIS A 91 -8.86 -0.15 5.09
N ALA A 92 -7.80 -0.88 5.47
CA ALA A 92 -6.90 -1.53 4.53
C ALA A 92 -7.07 -3.06 4.49
N ASP A 93 -6.94 -3.64 3.29
CA ASP A 93 -6.83 -5.09 3.11
C ASP A 93 -5.37 -5.55 3.10
N TYR A 94 -4.48 -4.63 2.73
CA TYR A 94 -3.04 -4.83 2.64
C TYR A 94 -2.30 -3.61 3.17
N MET A 95 -1.15 -3.85 3.78
CA MET A 95 -0.17 -2.82 4.12
C MET A 95 1.17 -3.16 3.48
N ASP A 96 1.73 -2.22 2.73
CA ASP A 96 3.09 -2.27 2.19
C ASP A 96 4.06 -1.64 3.19
N VAL A 97 5.12 -2.37 3.53
CA VAL A 97 6.26 -1.88 4.32
C VAL A 97 7.53 -2.31 3.62
N GLU A 98 8.45 -1.38 3.38
CA GLU A 98 9.74 -1.74 2.79
C GLU A 98 10.55 -2.59 3.77
N LEU A 99 11.31 -3.54 3.23
CA LEU A 99 12.17 -4.43 4.00
C LEU A 99 13.10 -3.67 4.94
N ARG A 100 13.63 -2.51 4.51
CA ARG A 100 14.48 -1.64 5.34
C ARG A 100 13.76 -1.07 6.57
N SER A 101 12.46 -0.83 6.45
CA SER A 101 11.60 -0.25 7.49
C SER A 101 10.97 -1.32 8.38
N ALA A 102 10.89 -2.58 7.90
CA ALA A 102 10.14 -3.66 8.53
C ALA A 102 10.54 -3.93 9.98
N ARG A 103 11.83 -3.90 10.31
CA ARG A 103 12.31 -4.07 11.69
C ARG A 103 11.80 -2.96 12.61
N ALA A 104 11.89 -1.72 12.15
CA ALA A 104 11.49 -0.56 12.95
C ALA A 104 9.96 -0.40 13.05
N LEU A 105 9.21 -0.94 12.07
CA LEU A 105 7.75 -0.96 12.05
C LEU A 105 7.15 -2.30 12.51
N ARG A 106 7.93 -3.15 13.20
CA ARG A 106 7.51 -4.50 13.60
C ARG A 106 6.20 -4.50 14.40
N SER A 107 6.03 -3.58 15.34
CA SER A 107 4.81 -3.48 16.16
C SER A 107 3.57 -3.20 15.30
N LEU A 108 3.71 -2.35 14.28
CA LEU A 108 2.64 -2.05 13.34
C LEU A 108 2.31 -3.24 12.43
N LEU A 109 3.34 -3.97 11.98
CA LEU A 109 3.14 -5.23 11.23
C LEU A 109 2.43 -6.30 12.07
N THR A 110 2.74 -6.39 13.37
CA THR A 110 2.01 -7.27 14.29
C THR A 110 0.55 -6.85 14.42
N LEU A 111 0.29 -5.55 14.63
CA LEU A 111 -1.06 -5.00 14.74
C LEU A 111 -1.88 -5.26 13.46
N ALA A 112 -1.26 -5.16 12.28
CA ALA A 112 -1.88 -5.50 11.01
C ALA A 112 -2.38 -6.94 10.98
N GLY A 113 -1.53 -7.88 11.42
CA GLY A 113 -1.87 -9.30 11.51
C GLY A 113 -3.06 -9.54 12.44
N MET A 114 -3.08 -8.87 13.61
CA MET A 114 -4.21 -8.95 14.55
C MET A 114 -5.52 -8.41 13.96
N LYS A 115 -5.44 -7.48 12.99
CA LYS A 115 -6.58 -6.89 12.28
C LYS A 115 -6.91 -7.61 10.96
N ASN A 116 -6.30 -8.75 10.68
CA ASN A 116 -6.41 -9.48 9.41
C ASN A 116 -6.00 -8.67 8.16
N VAL A 117 -5.19 -7.63 8.33
CA VAL A 117 -4.60 -6.86 7.23
C VAL A 117 -3.37 -7.61 6.73
N ARG A 118 -3.36 -7.96 5.44
CA ARG A 118 -2.24 -8.68 4.81
C ARG A 118 -1.03 -7.75 4.69
N ARG A 119 0.17 -8.32 4.69
CA ARG A 119 1.42 -7.55 4.70
C ARG A 119 2.20 -7.82 3.43
N ILE A 120 2.61 -6.77 2.75
CA ILE A 120 3.51 -6.79 1.61
C ILE A 120 4.85 -6.25 2.10
N ILE A 121 5.91 -7.05 1.95
CA ILE A 121 7.28 -6.61 2.20
C ILE A 121 7.91 -6.28 0.86
N SER A 122 8.30 -5.02 0.68
CA SER A 122 8.73 -4.49 -0.60
C SER A 122 10.18 -3.99 -0.55
N LEU A 123 10.82 -3.83 -1.72
CA LEU A 123 12.17 -3.29 -1.85
C LEU A 123 12.33 -2.69 -3.25
N HIS A 124 12.88 -1.48 -3.33
CA HIS A 124 13.00 -0.75 -4.59
C HIS A 124 14.41 -0.22 -4.80
N TYR A 125 14.98 -0.49 -5.97
CA TYR A 125 16.24 0.08 -6.42
C TYR A 125 15.98 1.06 -7.58
N PHE A 126 15.97 2.36 -7.28
CA PHE A 126 15.68 3.40 -8.27
C PHE A 126 16.85 3.73 -9.20
N LYS A 127 18.08 3.34 -8.83
CA LYS A 127 19.30 3.71 -9.55
C LYS A 127 19.93 2.57 -10.34
N LYS A 128 19.55 1.33 -10.06
CA LYS A 128 20.15 0.14 -10.68
C LYS A 128 19.24 -1.06 -10.58
N THR A 129 19.39 -1.99 -11.51
CA THR A 129 18.87 -3.35 -11.37
C THR A 129 19.94 -4.20 -10.70
N THR A 130 19.58 -4.93 -9.65
CA THR A 130 20.51 -5.87 -9.01
C THR A 130 20.66 -7.12 -9.87
N SER A 131 21.78 -7.83 -9.76
CA SER A 131 21.89 -9.16 -10.36
C SER A 131 20.77 -10.06 -9.83
N ALA A 132 20.26 -10.95 -10.69
CA ALA A 132 19.54 -12.11 -10.19
C ALA A 132 20.53 -12.84 -9.27
N ARG A 133 20.23 -12.94 -7.98
CA ARG A 133 20.99 -13.86 -7.12
C ARG A 133 20.86 -15.25 -7.77
N ILE A 134 22.00 -15.83 -8.15
CA ILE A 134 22.12 -17.27 -8.39
C ILE A 134 22.16 -17.95 -7.03
#